data_AF-W2EQG8-F1
#
_entry.id   AF-W2EQG8-F1
#
_cell.length_a   1.000
_cell.length_b   1.000
_cell.length_c   1.000
_cell.angle_alpha   90.00
_cell.angle_beta   90.00
_cell.angle_gamma   90.00
#
_symmetry.space_group_name_H-M   'P 1'
#
loop_
_entity.id
_entity.type
_entity.pdbx_description
1 polymer ?
#
loop_
_entity_poly.entity_id
_entity_poly.type
_entity_poly.pdbx_seq_one_letter_code
_entity_poly.pdbx_strand_id
1 'polypeptide(L)' 'MVEAKGEAKAILAVLKTRGIAISSESEDRISQCTDLGLLDLWIRKAVTATSVDELFD' A
#
# COMPACT_ATOMS: atom_id res chain seq x y z
N MET A 1 15.11 -9.41 -3.29
CA MET A 1 13.67 -9.13 -3.14
C MET A 1 13.35 -8.41 -1.82
N VAL A 2 14.22 -7.52 -1.33
CA VAL A 2 14.01 -6.82 -0.03
C VAL A 2 13.20 -5.53 -0.24
N GLU A 3 13.34 -4.90 -1.40
CA GLU A 3 12.71 -3.62 -1.76
C GLU A 3 11.18 -3.71 -1.79
N ALA A 4 10.59 -4.70 -2.49
CA ALA A 4 9.13 -4.81 -2.60
C ALA A 4 8.44 -5.00 -1.23
N LYS A 5 9.03 -5.83 -0.35
CA LYS A 5 8.55 -5.98 1.04
C LYS A 5 8.73 -4.70 1.86
N GLY A 6 9.75 -3.90 1.57
CA GLY A 6 9.97 -2.60 2.20
C GLY A 6 8.92 -1.58 1.80
N GLU A 7 8.65 -1.47 0.50
CA GLU A 7 7.64 -0.56 -0.05
C GLU A 7 6.22 -0.95 0.37
N ALA A 8 5.88 -2.24 0.33
CA ALA A 8 4.60 -2.74 0.85
C ALA A 8 4.38 -2.31 2.32
N LYS A 9 5.40 -2.46 3.17
CA LYS A 9 5.34 -1.99 4.56
C LYS A 9 5.21 -0.48 4.67
N ALA A 10 5.85 0.28 3.79
CA ALA A 10 5.75 1.74 3.76
C ALA A 10 4.31 2.17 3.44
N ILE A 11 3.67 1.56 2.44
CA ILE A 11 2.26 1.81 2.08
C ILE A 11 1.37 1.56 3.29
N LEU A 12 1.47 0.39 3.91
CA LEU A 12 0.67 0.02 5.08
C LEU A 12 0.89 1.00 6.25
N ALA A 13 2.13 1.45 6.47
CA ALA A 13 2.44 2.43 7.49
C ALA A 13 1.81 3.81 7.22
N VAL A 14 1.81 4.27 5.96
CA VAL A 14 1.15 5.53 5.56
C VAL A 14 -0.35 5.43 5.78
N LEU A 15 -0.99 4.36 5.28
CA LEU A 15 -2.43 4.14 5.43
C LEU A 15 -2.84 4.12 6.91
N LYS A 16 -2.09 3.40 7.74
CA LYS A 16 -2.32 3.35 9.19
C LYS A 16 -2.13 4.71 9.87
N THR A 17 -1.11 5.47 9.47
CA THR A 17 -0.86 6.82 9.99
C THR A 17 -2.01 7.78 9.66
N ARG A 18 -2.62 7.60 8.49
CA ARG A 18 -3.80 8.38 8.07
C ARG A 18 -5.10 7.90 8.69
N GLY A 19 -5.08 6.80 9.46
CA GLY A 19 -6.28 6.23 10.07
C GLY A 19 -7.19 5.51 9.06
N ILE A 20 -6.66 5.14 7.88
CA ILE A 20 -7.42 4.41 6.88
C ILE A 20 -7.53 2.96 7.33
N ALA A 21 -8.75 2.44 7.36
CA ALA A 21 -9.00 1.03 7.66
C ALA A 21 -8.47 0.17 6.51
N ILE A 22 -7.59 -0.77 6.84
CA ILE A 22 -7.01 -1.72 5.89
C ILE A 22 -7.68 -3.05 6.16
N SER A 23 -8.32 -3.64 5.14
CA SER A 23 -8.84 -5.01 5.24
C SER A 23 -7.69 -6.01 5.10
N SER A 24 -7.85 -7.20 5.67
CA SER A 24 -6.85 -8.27 5.54
C SER A 24 -6.57 -8.63 4.08
N GLU A 25 -7.58 -8.59 3.21
CA GLU A 25 -7.42 -8.83 1.78
C GLU A 25 -6.52 -7.78 1.11
N SER A 26 -6.72 -6.50 1.43
CA SER A 26 -5.87 -5.42 0.90
C SER A 26 -4.44 -5.49 1.45
N GLU A 27 -4.28 -5.84 2.73
CA GLU A 27 -2.96 -6.02 3.34
C GLU A 27 -2.18 -7.16 2.68
N ASP A 28 -2.82 -8.31 2.45
CA ASP A 28 -2.22 -9.43 1.73
C ASP A 28 -1.88 -9.04 0.29
N ARG A 29 -2.79 -8.35 -0.41
CA ARG A 29 -2.54 -7.89 -1.79
C ARG A 29 -1.33 -6.96 -1.89
N ILE A 30 -1.19 -6.01 -0.96
CA ILE A 30 -0.05 -5.11 -0.89
C ILE A 30 1.24 -5.89 -0.56
N SER A 31 1.16 -6.81 0.39
CA SER A 31 2.32 -7.57 0.88
C SER A 31 2.84 -8.63 -0.10
N GLN A 32 1.96 -9.18 -0.94
CA GLN A 32 2.29 -10.16 -1.99
C GLN A 32 2.71 -9.49 -3.30
N CYS A 33 2.50 -8.18 -3.45
CA CYS A 33 2.92 -7.46 -4.64
C CYS A 33 4.45 -7.42 -4.74
N THR A 34 4.98 -7.86 -5.87
CA THR A 34 6.42 -7.85 -6.18
C THR A 34 6.80 -6.81 -7.23
N ASP A 35 5.83 -6.05 -7.73
CA ASP A 35 6.02 -5.01 -8.74
C ASP A 35 6.33 -3.67 -8.05
N LEU A 36 7.60 -3.27 -8.11
CA LEU A 36 8.08 -2.02 -7.51
C LEU A 36 7.47 -0.78 -8.17
N GLY A 37 7.14 -0.82 -9.46
CA GLY A 37 6.51 0.32 -10.14
C GLY A 37 5.09 0.55 -9.64
N LEU A 38 4.37 -0.54 -9.39
CA LEU A 38 3.03 -0.48 -8.81
C LEU A 38 3.06 -0.03 -7.34
N LEU A 39 4.03 -0.54 -6.58
CA LEU A 39 4.23 -0.16 -5.17
C LEU A 39 4.58 1.34 -5.02
N ASP A 40 5.48 1.90 -5.84
CA ASP A 40 5.77 3.35 -5.83
C ASP A 40 4.52 4.19 -6.13
N LEU A 41 3.72 3.76 -7.11
CA LEU A 41 2.44 4.43 -7.43
C LEU A 41 1.48 4.39 -6.24
N TRP A 42 1.35 3.24 -5.59
CA TRP A 42 0.54 3.06 -4.40
C TRP A 42 1.03 3.91 -3.22
N ILE A 43 2.34 4.05 -3.02
CA ILE A 43 2.90 4.95 -2.00
C ILE A 43 2.43 6.37 -2.23
N ARG A 44 2.53 6.88 -3.47
CA ARG A 44 2.10 8.25 -3.81
C ARG A 44 0.60 8.41 -3.62
N LYS A 45 -0.20 7.43 -4.06
CA LYS A 45 -1.66 7.43 -3.88
C LYS A 45 -2.06 7.37 -2.40
N ALA A 46 -1.38 6.59 -1.57
CA ALA A 46 -1.68 6.43 -0.15
C ALA A 46 -1.68 7.76 0.62
N VAL A 47 -0.87 8.74 0.17
CA VAL A 47 -0.77 10.07 0.78
C VAL A 47 -2.05 10.88 0.60
N THR A 48 -2.81 10.67 -0.48
CA THR A 48 -4.04 11.41 -0.79
C THR A 48 -5.31 10.57 -0.67
N ALA A 49 -5.21 9.25 -0.88
CA ALA A 49 -6.33 8.31 -0.92
C ALA A 49 -7.20 8.36 0.33
N THR A 50 -8.51 8.34 0.20
CA THR A 50 -9.39 8.32 1.39
C THR A 50 -9.67 6.91 1.90
N SER A 51 -9.41 5.90 1.05
CA SER A 51 -9.64 4.49 1.32
C SER A 51 -8.55 3.63 0.68
N VAL A 52 -8.36 2.40 1.18
CA VAL A 52 -7.36 1.48 0.61
C VAL A 52 -7.69 1.06 -0.83
N ASP A 53 -8.98 1.04 -1.18
CA ASP A 53 -9.44 0.65 -2.51
C ASP A 53 -8.97 1.60 -3.62
N GLU A 54 -8.83 2.90 -3.32
CA GLU A 54 -8.34 3.92 -4.27
C GLU A 54 -6.90 3.69 -4.71
N LEU A 55 -6.12 2.89 -3.96
CA LEU A 55 -4.78 2.51 -4.39
C LEU A 55 -4.85 1.54 -5.57
N PHE A 56 -5.88 0.69 -5.61
CA PHE A 56 -6.03 -0.38 -6.59
C PHE A 56 -6.80 0.01 -7.85
N ASP A 57 -7.51 1.14 -7.82
CA ASP A 57 -8.16 1.79 -8.96
C ASP A 57 -7.13 2.46 -9.90
#